data_AF-A0A938ECK7-F1
#
_entry.id   AF-A0A938ECK7-F1
#
_cell.length_a   1.000
_cell.length_b   1.000
_cell.length_c   1.000
_cell.angle_alpha   90.00
_cell.angle_beta   90.00
_cell.angle_gamma   90.00
#
_symmetry.space_group_name_H-M   'P 1'
#
loop_
_entity.id
_entity.type
_entity.pdbx_description
1 polymer ?
#
loop_
_entity_poly.entity_id
_entity_poly.type
_entity_poly.pdbx_seq_one_letter_code
_entity_poly.pdbx_strand_id
1 'polypeptide(L)'
;SPQVGPDGKPAAFLDVDVRSHLAFYRAGIAAITEEDPYAGLLVSMHGAGIYRQRYGADPGLALSRAAEVQELVDGFVAEQEAGYAVRAATLGVDDELRWADYHRLQWYDRFSLVFCLREWDDPPSEAFELGSFTFEPLGRWRARVSPFPLAEPELAFSLLRRRYPRRDWTTASFRDAFLETPPERVEIVLQA
;
A
#
# COMPACT_ATOMS: atom_id res chain seq x y z
N SER A 1 -11.97 -7.78 -10.28
CA SER A 1 -12.22 -9.15 -9.78
C SER A 1 -10.90 -9.76 -9.35
N PRO A 2 -10.84 -10.53 -8.25
CA PRO A 2 -9.65 -11.30 -7.90
C PRO A 2 -9.23 -12.22 -9.06
N GLN A 3 -7.92 -12.41 -9.20
CA GLN A 3 -7.30 -13.23 -10.24
C GLN A 3 -6.46 -14.33 -9.60
N VAL A 4 -6.21 -15.40 -10.36
CA VAL A 4 -5.36 -16.52 -9.98
C VAL A 4 -4.22 -16.61 -10.98
N GLY A 5 -2.99 -16.75 -10.48
CA GLY A 5 -1.78 -16.91 -11.27
C GLY A 5 -1.67 -18.30 -11.91
N PRO A 6 -0.67 -18.50 -12.81
CA PRO A 6 -0.45 -19.78 -13.49
C PRO A 6 -0.07 -20.92 -12.53
N ASP A 7 0.39 -20.59 -11.32
CA ASP A 7 0.72 -21.54 -10.24
C ASP A 7 -0.49 -21.94 -9.39
N GLY A 8 -1.71 -21.56 -9.80
CA GLY A 8 -2.94 -21.89 -9.09
C GLY A 8 -3.18 -21.06 -7.82
N LYS A 9 -2.35 -20.05 -7.53
CA LYS A 9 -2.51 -19.20 -6.34
C LYS A 9 -3.19 -17.88 -6.66
N PRO A 10 -3.96 -17.29 -5.72
CA PRO A 10 -4.44 -15.92 -5.87
C PRO A 10 -3.28 -14.97 -6.18
N ALA A 11 -3.46 -14.09 -7.17
CA ALA A 11 -2.44 -13.12 -7.55
C ALA A 11 -2.14 -12.18 -6.38
N ALA A 12 -0.86 -12.05 -6.02
CA ALA A 12 -0.42 -11.09 -5.02
C ALA A 12 -0.39 -9.67 -5.60
N PHE A 13 -0.36 -8.66 -4.72
CA PHE A 13 -0.33 -7.26 -5.12
C PHE A 13 0.82 -6.94 -6.09
N LEU A 14 2.02 -7.48 -5.83
CA LEU A 14 3.22 -7.24 -6.66
C LEU A 14 3.16 -7.93 -8.03
N ASP A 15 2.23 -8.88 -8.22
CA ASP A 15 2.05 -9.65 -9.45
C ASP A 15 0.88 -9.15 -10.31
N VAL A 16 0.24 -8.04 -9.90
CA VAL A 16 -0.78 -7.39 -10.70
C VAL A 16 -0.18 -6.94 -12.04
N ASP A 17 -0.91 -7.21 -13.13
CA ASP A 17 -0.53 -6.72 -14.46
C ASP A 17 -0.33 -5.19 -14.43
N VAL A 18 0.87 -4.76 -14.83
CA VAL A 18 1.28 -3.35 -14.71
C VAL A 18 0.38 -2.43 -15.53
N ARG A 19 -0.15 -2.87 -16.69
CA ARG A 19 -1.06 -2.02 -17.48
C ARG A 19 -2.35 -1.73 -16.72
N SER A 20 -2.91 -2.77 -16.09
CA SER A 20 -4.07 -2.65 -15.22
C SER A 20 -3.76 -1.77 -14.01
N HIS A 21 -2.59 -1.95 -13.40
CA HIS A 21 -2.13 -1.14 -12.26
C HIS A 21 -2.06 0.36 -12.61
N LEU A 22 -1.45 0.71 -13.74
CA LEU A 22 -1.37 2.10 -14.22
C LEU A 22 -2.76 2.68 -14.50
N ALA A 23 -3.67 1.90 -15.09
CA ALA A 23 -5.04 2.34 -15.34
C ALA A 23 -5.82 2.60 -14.04
N PHE A 24 -5.69 1.71 -13.04
CA PHE A 24 -6.32 1.89 -11.74
C PHE A 24 -5.76 3.09 -10.99
N TYR A 25 -4.43 3.31 -11.04
CA TYR A 25 -3.83 4.50 -10.43
C TYR A 25 -4.33 5.79 -11.07
N ARG A 26 -4.36 5.89 -12.41
CA ARG A 26 -4.91 7.08 -13.09
C ARG A 26 -6.34 7.36 -12.66
N ALA A 27 -7.20 6.34 -12.64
CA ALA A 27 -8.59 6.49 -12.23
C ALA A 27 -8.72 6.92 -10.75
N GLY A 28 -7.98 6.27 -9.85
CA GLY A 28 -7.99 6.60 -8.42
C GLY A 28 -7.45 8.00 -8.12
N ILE A 29 -6.35 8.38 -8.76
CA ILE A 29 -5.76 9.72 -8.65
C ILE A 29 -6.77 10.77 -9.12
N ALA A 30 -7.44 10.55 -10.27
CA ALA A 30 -8.45 11.46 -10.78
C ALA A 30 -9.63 11.62 -9.81
N ALA A 31 -10.19 10.50 -9.33
CA ALA A 31 -11.31 10.52 -8.39
C ALA A 31 -10.98 11.24 -7.08
N ILE A 32 -9.82 10.93 -6.47
CA ILE A 32 -9.40 11.59 -5.22
C ILE A 32 -9.09 13.07 -5.47
N THR A 33 -8.53 13.43 -6.63
CA THR A 33 -8.28 14.84 -6.97
C THR A 33 -9.58 15.64 -7.11
N GLU A 34 -10.66 15.01 -7.58
CA GLU A 34 -11.99 15.63 -7.66
C GLU A 34 -12.59 15.88 -6.27
N GLU A 35 -12.36 14.97 -5.32
CA GLU A 35 -12.83 15.10 -3.93
C GLU A 35 -11.97 16.07 -3.10
N ASP A 36 -10.64 15.90 -3.15
CA ASP A 36 -9.65 16.73 -2.47
C ASP A 36 -8.39 16.88 -3.34
N PRO A 37 -8.14 18.07 -3.92
CA PRO A 37 -7.00 18.29 -4.80
C PRO A 37 -5.63 18.02 -4.17
N TYR A 38 -5.48 18.24 -2.86
CA TYR A 38 -4.21 18.02 -2.17
C TYR A 38 -4.01 16.54 -1.86
N ALA A 39 -5.04 15.84 -1.36
CA ALA A 39 -4.99 14.39 -1.23
C ALA A 39 -4.70 13.72 -2.59
N GLY A 40 -5.33 14.21 -3.66
CA GLY A 40 -5.04 13.76 -5.02
C GLY A 40 -3.59 14.00 -5.46
N LEU A 41 -2.94 15.06 -4.95
CA LEU A 41 -1.51 15.31 -5.20
C LEU A 41 -0.65 14.27 -4.48
N LEU A 42 -0.93 14.01 -3.21
CA LEU A 42 -0.20 13.02 -2.42
C LEU A 42 -0.38 11.60 -2.98
N VAL A 43 -1.58 11.24 -3.44
CA VAL A 43 -1.84 9.93 -4.07
C VAL A 43 -1.17 9.82 -5.44
N SER A 44 -1.10 10.92 -6.20
CA SER A 44 -0.33 10.97 -7.46
C SER A 44 1.17 10.74 -7.22
N MET A 45 1.73 11.41 -6.20
CA MET A 45 3.09 11.17 -5.72
C MET A 45 3.30 9.73 -5.26
N HIS A 46 2.34 9.13 -4.55
CA HIS A 46 2.41 7.73 -4.14
C HIS A 46 2.41 6.77 -5.34
N GLY A 47 1.51 6.99 -6.31
CA GLY A 47 1.40 6.15 -7.51
C GLY A 47 2.68 6.18 -8.36
N ALA A 48 3.23 7.36 -8.65
CA ALA A 48 4.52 7.48 -9.32
C ALA A 48 5.67 6.97 -8.44
N GLY A 49 5.59 7.24 -7.13
CA GLY A 49 6.52 6.82 -6.10
C GLY A 49 6.78 5.32 -6.10
N ILE A 50 5.76 4.49 -6.34
CA ILE A 50 5.94 3.03 -6.46
C ILE A 50 6.97 2.66 -7.54
N TYR A 51 6.93 3.32 -8.70
CA TYR A 51 7.87 3.10 -9.80
C TYR A 51 9.20 3.86 -9.63
N ARG A 52 9.24 4.79 -8.68
CA ARG A 52 10.43 5.58 -8.31
C ARG A 52 11.06 5.09 -7.01
N GLN A 53 10.78 3.86 -6.56
CA GLN A 53 11.34 3.32 -5.30
C GLN A 53 11.06 4.23 -4.10
N ARG A 54 9.84 4.78 -4.07
CA ARG A 54 9.37 5.80 -3.14
C ARG A 54 10.27 7.04 -3.09
N TYR A 55 10.80 7.44 -4.24
CA TYR A 55 11.79 8.52 -4.38
C TYR A 55 13.08 8.24 -3.60
N GLY A 56 13.55 7.00 -3.66
CA GLY A 56 14.79 6.54 -3.01
C GLY A 56 14.62 6.05 -1.57
N ALA A 57 13.45 6.21 -0.96
CA ALA A 57 13.18 5.74 0.40
C ALA A 57 13.03 4.21 0.51
N ASP A 58 12.80 3.52 -0.62
CA ASP A 58 12.65 2.07 -0.66
C ASP A 58 13.30 1.46 -1.92
N PRO A 59 14.65 1.36 -1.96
CA PRO A 59 15.39 0.87 -3.13
C PRO A 59 15.05 -0.57 -3.53
N GLY A 60 14.47 -1.36 -2.62
CA GLY A 60 14.07 -2.74 -2.89
C GLY A 60 12.70 -2.87 -3.58
N LEU A 61 11.92 -1.78 -3.66
CA LEU A 61 10.59 -1.81 -4.26
C LEU A 61 10.66 -1.94 -5.78
N ALA A 62 10.14 -3.06 -6.30
CA ALA A 62 9.95 -3.28 -7.72
C ALA A 62 8.71 -4.14 -7.96
N LEU A 63 7.88 -3.76 -8.94
CA LEU A 63 6.78 -4.62 -9.40
C LEU A 63 7.30 -5.70 -10.35
N SER A 64 6.76 -6.90 -10.21
CA SER A 64 7.02 -8.00 -11.13
C SER A 64 6.74 -7.53 -12.56
N ARG A 65 7.69 -7.77 -13.47
CA ARG A 65 7.54 -7.52 -14.91
C ARG A 65 7.35 -6.06 -15.34
N ALA A 66 7.58 -5.07 -14.45
CA ALA A 66 7.52 -3.65 -14.81
C ALA A 66 8.47 -3.29 -15.97
N ALA A 67 9.66 -3.92 -15.99
CA ALA A 67 10.65 -3.73 -17.06
C ALA A 67 10.13 -4.15 -18.45
N GLU A 68 9.15 -5.04 -18.54
CA GLU A 68 8.56 -5.47 -19.82
C GLU A 68 7.66 -4.40 -20.45
N VAL A 69 7.27 -3.40 -19.67
CA VAL A 69 6.41 -2.28 -20.09
C VAL A 69 6.99 -0.94 -19.67
N GLN A 70 8.31 -0.84 -19.65
CA GLN A 70 9.04 0.32 -19.11
C GLN A 70 8.57 1.64 -19.72
N GLU A 71 8.32 1.69 -21.03
CA GLU A 71 7.83 2.91 -21.71
C GLU A 71 6.49 3.40 -21.15
N LEU A 72 5.58 2.48 -20.79
CA LEU A 72 4.28 2.83 -20.19
C LEU A 72 4.45 3.34 -18.76
N VAL A 73 5.38 2.74 -18.01
CA VAL A 73 5.74 3.18 -16.66
C VAL A 73 6.34 4.58 -16.71
N ASP A 74 7.33 4.81 -17.59
CA ASP A 74 7.99 6.10 -17.75
C ASP A 74 6.99 7.18 -18.18
N GLY A 75 6.11 6.86 -19.12
CA GLY A 75 5.04 7.77 -19.56
C GLY A 75 4.08 8.13 -18.42
N PHE A 76 3.67 7.17 -17.60
CA PHE A 76 2.84 7.44 -16.43
C PHE A 76 3.55 8.30 -15.39
N VAL A 77 4.80 7.98 -15.06
CA VAL A 77 5.59 8.74 -14.08
C VAL A 77 5.78 10.18 -14.55
N ALA A 78 6.14 10.38 -15.82
CA ALA A 78 6.30 11.71 -16.41
C ALA A 78 4.98 12.50 -16.40
N GLU A 79 3.87 11.85 -16.74
CA GLU A 79 2.52 12.44 -16.68
C GLU A 79 2.18 12.96 -15.28
N GLN A 80 2.44 12.16 -14.24
CA GLN A 80 2.16 12.57 -12.86
C GLN A 80 3.10 13.70 -12.41
N GLU A 81 4.42 13.52 -12.59
CA GLU A 81 5.45 14.44 -12.11
C GLU A 81 5.39 15.82 -12.77
N ALA A 82 4.96 15.90 -14.04
CA ALA A 82 4.80 17.16 -14.76
C ALA A 82 3.80 18.11 -14.08
N GLY A 83 2.80 17.58 -13.37
CA GLY A 83 1.77 18.37 -12.70
C GLY A 83 2.14 18.85 -11.29
N TYR A 84 3.15 18.28 -10.64
CA TYR A 84 3.34 18.45 -9.19
C TYR A 84 3.60 19.91 -8.78
N ALA A 85 4.49 20.62 -9.48
CA ALA A 85 4.84 21.99 -9.14
C ALA A 85 3.65 22.94 -9.30
N VAL A 86 2.91 22.82 -10.40
CA VAL A 86 1.73 23.66 -10.68
C VAL A 86 0.61 23.38 -9.67
N ARG A 87 0.36 22.10 -9.36
CA ARG A 87 -0.66 21.70 -8.38
C ARG A 87 -0.33 22.19 -6.97
N ALA A 88 0.91 22.01 -6.52
CA ALA A 88 1.36 22.50 -5.22
C ALA A 88 1.23 24.03 -5.12
N ALA A 89 1.69 24.76 -6.14
CA ALA A 89 1.58 26.22 -6.19
C ALA A 89 0.13 26.70 -6.18
N THR A 90 -0.77 26.02 -6.92
CA THR A 90 -2.20 26.35 -6.96
C THR A 90 -2.86 26.18 -5.58
N LEU A 91 -2.39 25.19 -4.81
CA LEU A 91 -2.89 24.89 -3.47
C LEU A 91 -2.20 25.69 -2.36
N GLY A 92 -1.18 26.49 -2.70
CA GLY A 92 -0.38 27.22 -1.71
C GLY A 92 0.44 26.31 -0.78
N VAL A 93 0.77 25.10 -1.23
CA VAL A 93 1.56 24.13 -0.46
C VAL A 93 3.03 24.24 -0.87
N ASP A 94 3.90 24.46 0.12
CA ASP A 94 5.35 24.45 -0.10
C ASP A 94 5.91 23.02 -0.21
N ASP A 95 7.16 22.92 -0.65
CA ASP A 95 7.79 21.62 -0.89
C ASP A 95 8.06 20.85 0.41
N GLU A 96 8.39 21.54 1.50
CA GLU A 96 8.69 20.92 2.79
C GLU A 96 7.46 20.21 3.36
N LEU A 97 6.32 20.90 3.40
CA LEU A 97 5.05 20.32 3.83
C LEU A 97 4.61 19.18 2.92
N ARG A 98 4.73 19.36 1.59
CA ARG A 98 4.37 18.33 0.61
C ARG A 98 5.13 17.03 0.83
N TRP A 99 6.45 17.12 1.01
CA TRP A 99 7.28 15.94 1.26
C TRP A 99 6.98 15.31 2.63
N ALA A 100 6.78 16.13 3.66
CA ALA A 100 6.41 15.63 4.99
C ALA A 100 5.10 14.82 4.96
N ASP A 101 4.06 15.34 4.30
CA ASP A 101 2.78 14.66 4.18
C ASP A 101 2.85 13.44 3.26
N TYR A 102 3.62 13.50 2.18
CA TYR A 102 3.92 12.31 1.35
C TYR A 102 4.57 11.22 2.21
N HIS A 103 5.61 11.54 3.00
CA HIS A 103 6.26 10.55 3.87
C HIS A 103 5.29 9.97 4.90
N ARG A 104 4.40 10.79 5.46
CA ARG A 104 3.35 10.32 6.36
C ARG A 104 2.41 9.33 5.65
N LEU A 105 1.97 9.62 4.43
CA LEU A 105 1.19 8.69 3.62
C LEU A 105 1.95 7.37 3.38
N GLN A 106 3.25 7.44 3.08
CA GLN A 106 4.07 6.24 2.90
C GLN A 106 4.18 5.39 4.18
N TRP A 107 4.18 6.00 5.37
CA TRP A 107 4.17 5.25 6.62
C TRP A 107 2.86 4.50 6.83
N TYR A 108 1.72 5.15 6.59
CA TYR A 108 0.42 4.47 6.66
C TYR A 108 0.33 3.27 5.71
N ASP A 109 0.78 3.43 4.47
CA ASP A 109 0.86 2.34 3.50
C ASP A 109 1.73 1.20 4.02
N ARG A 110 2.96 1.49 4.45
CA ARG A 110 3.89 0.47 4.95
C ARG A 110 3.40 -0.22 6.23
N PHE A 111 2.77 0.51 7.14
CA PHE A 111 2.17 -0.07 8.34
C PHE A 111 1.03 -1.02 7.96
N SER A 112 0.20 -0.63 6.99
CA SER A 112 -0.86 -1.51 6.50
C SER A 112 -0.29 -2.80 5.89
N LEU A 113 0.82 -2.72 5.13
CA LEU A 113 1.49 -3.89 4.56
C LEU A 113 2.06 -4.82 5.63
N VAL A 114 2.57 -4.29 6.75
CA VAL A 114 3.02 -5.11 7.88
C VAL A 114 1.90 -5.99 8.41
N PHE A 115 0.68 -5.47 8.53
CA PHE A 115 -0.48 -6.23 9.01
C PHE A 115 -1.10 -7.14 7.96
N CYS A 116 -0.97 -6.79 6.68
CA CYS A 116 -1.54 -7.57 5.57
C CYS A 116 -0.62 -8.70 5.09
N LEU A 117 0.70 -8.57 5.22
CA LEU A 117 1.68 -9.50 4.62
C LEU A 117 2.38 -10.41 5.63
N ARG A 118 2.28 -10.14 6.93
CA ARG A 118 2.87 -10.99 7.98
C ARG A 118 1.80 -11.81 8.70
N GLU A 119 2.24 -12.92 9.29
CA GLU A 119 1.39 -13.72 10.16
C GLU A 119 1.25 -13.02 11.52
N TRP A 120 0.00 -12.74 11.90
CA TRP A 120 -0.36 -12.04 13.14
C TRP A 120 -1.33 -12.84 14.00
N ASP A 121 -1.85 -13.98 13.53
CA ASP A 121 -2.60 -14.88 14.40
C ASP A 121 -1.67 -15.63 15.37
N ASP A 122 -0.42 -15.87 14.94
CA ASP A 122 0.67 -16.44 15.75
C ASP A 122 2.00 -15.73 15.39
N PRO A 123 2.19 -14.47 15.84
CA PRO A 123 3.35 -13.69 15.43
C PRO A 123 4.63 -14.18 16.13
N PRO A 124 5.79 -14.09 15.47
CA PRO A 124 7.07 -14.37 16.12
C PRO A 124 7.33 -13.37 17.25
N SER A 125 8.09 -13.78 18.27
CA SER A 125 8.45 -12.91 19.40
C SER A 125 9.56 -11.91 19.08
N GLU A 126 10.15 -11.97 17.88
CA GLU A 126 11.29 -11.13 17.50
C GLU A 126 10.82 -9.79 16.93
N ALA A 127 11.47 -8.72 17.40
CA ALA A 127 11.29 -7.40 16.83
C ALA A 127 11.89 -7.31 15.42
N PHE A 128 11.33 -6.43 14.60
CA PHE A 128 11.79 -6.21 13.23
C PHE A 128 11.71 -4.74 12.83
N GLU A 129 12.53 -4.37 11.85
CA GLU A 129 12.62 -3.01 11.35
C GLU A 129 11.72 -2.77 10.14
N LEU A 130 11.15 -1.56 10.08
CA LEU A 130 10.41 -1.00 8.96
C LEU A 130 10.87 0.45 8.72
N GLY A 131 11.97 0.61 8.00
CA GLY A 131 12.57 1.93 7.79
C GLY A 131 13.14 2.47 9.10
N SER A 132 12.58 3.55 9.62
CA SER A 132 13.00 4.16 10.89
C SER A 132 12.22 3.63 12.10
N PHE A 133 11.32 2.66 11.91
CA PHE A 133 10.47 2.12 12.96
C PHE A 133 10.85 0.69 13.32
N THR A 134 11.01 0.42 14.60
CA THR A 134 11.07 -0.92 15.16
C THR A 134 9.66 -1.37 15.56
N PHE A 135 9.25 -2.54 15.09
CA PHE A 135 8.02 -3.23 15.50
C PHE A 135 8.38 -4.39 16.41
N GLU A 136 7.85 -4.39 17.63
CA GLU A 136 7.96 -5.49 18.58
C GLU A 136 6.59 -6.14 18.74
N PRO A 137 6.38 -7.36 18.22
CA PRO A 137 5.13 -8.08 18.40
C PRO A 137 4.86 -8.37 19.89
N LEU A 138 3.68 -7.98 20.37
CA LEU A 138 3.26 -8.20 21.77
C LEU A 138 2.24 -9.35 21.90
N GLY A 139 1.87 -9.95 20.77
CA GLY A 139 0.89 -11.01 20.68
C GLY A 139 0.00 -10.83 19.46
N ARG A 140 -1.05 -11.65 19.40
CA ARG A 140 -1.98 -11.70 18.28
C ARG A 140 -2.54 -10.32 17.96
N TRP A 141 -2.25 -9.81 16.76
CA TRP A 141 -2.65 -8.48 16.27
C TRP A 141 -2.25 -7.29 17.15
N ARG A 142 -1.17 -7.41 17.95
CA ARG A 142 -0.68 -6.34 18.83
C ARG A 142 0.82 -6.12 18.63
N ALA A 143 1.24 -4.86 18.55
CA ALA A 143 2.65 -4.51 18.44
C ALA A 143 2.98 -3.21 19.16
N ARG A 144 4.20 -3.14 19.70
CA ARG A 144 4.85 -1.88 20.07
C ARG A 144 5.59 -1.33 18.86
N VAL A 145 5.52 -0.02 18.65
CA VAL A 145 6.20 0.70 17.56
C VAL A 145 7.06 1.82 18.14
N SER A 146 8.34 1.83 17.80
CA SER A 146 9.28 2.86 18.23
C SER A 146 10.08 3.42 17.03
N PRO A 147 10.18 4.75 16.85
CA PRO A 147 9.46 5.78 17.60
C PRO A 147 7.96 5.72 17.28
N PHE A 148 7.10 6.03 18.26
CA PHE A 148 5.67 5.96 18.06
C PHE A 148 5.18 7.17 17.22
N PRO A 149 4.54 6.96 16.04
CA PRO A 149 4.30 8.04 15.09
C PRO A 149 2.97 8.80 15.31
N LEU A 150 2.17 8.42 16.30
CA LEU A 150 0.82 8.95 16.53
C LEU A 150 0.76 9.64 17.91
N ALA A 151 -0.22 10.52 18.09
CA ALA A 151 -0.29 11.37 19.27
C ALA A 151 -0.73 10.60 20.52
N GLU A 152 -1.65 9.65 20.36
CA GLU A 152 -2.17 8.80 21.42
C GLU A 152 -1.22 7.62 21.68
N PRO A 153 -0.83 7.31 22.92
CA PRO A 153 0.17 6.27 23.20
C PRO A 153 -0.28 4.84 22.83
N GLU A 154 -1.56 4.65 22.56
CA GLU A 154 -2.16 3.41 22.10
C GLU A 154 -3.32 3.72 21.14
N LEU A 155 -3.39 3.01 20.01
CA LEU A 155 -4.46 3.11 19.04
C LEU A 155 -4.92 1.74 18.55
N ALA A 156 -6.24 1.61 18.37
CA ALA A 156 -6.88 0.43 17.82
C ALA A 156 -7.42 0.72 16.41
N PHE A 157 -7.11 -0.16 15.47
CA PHE A 157 -7.58 -0.12 14.09
C PHE A 157 -8.38 -1.39 13.77
N SER A 158 -9.25 -1.30 12.77
CA SER A 158 -9.96 -2.47 12.25
C SER A 158 -9.43 -2.87 10.88
N LEU A 159 -9.12 -4.15 10.71
CA LEU A 159 -8.86 -4.76 9.41
C LEU A 159 -9.99 -5.73 9.07
N LEU A 160 -10.54 -5.60 7.86
CA LEU A 160 -11.45 -6.59 7.28
C LEU A 160 -10.64 -7.55 6.41
N ARG A 161 -10.69 -8.84 6.71
CA ARG A 161 -10.00 -9.88 5.93
C ARG A 161 -10.91 -11.03 5.56
N ARG A 162 -10.53 -11.80 4.55
CA ARG A 162 -11.14 -13.09 4.20
C ARG A 162 -10.06 -14.16 4.23
N ARG A 163 -10.38 -15.32 4.80
CA ARG A 163 -9.45 -16.45 4.90
C ARG A 163 -9.84 -17.50 3.88
N TYR A 164 -8.86 -17.97 3.13
CA TYR A 164 -9.05 -19.03 2.15
C TYR A 164 -8.11 -20.20 2.44
N PRO A 165 -8.53 -21.45 2.21
CA PRO A 165 -7.64 -22.59 2.33
C PRO A 165 -6.49 -22.50 1.32
N ARG A 166 -5.30 -22.90 1.75
CA ARG A 166 -4.12 -23.03 0.87
C ARG A 166 -4.30 -24.28 0.00
N ARG A 167 -4.76 -24.06 -1.23
CA ARG A 167 -4.92 -25.06 -2.28
C ARG A 167 -4.83 -24.38 -3.64
N ASP A 168 -4.75 -25.19 -4.69
CA ASP A 168 -4.83 -24.65 -6.04
C ASP A 168 -6.25 -24.18 -6.34
N TRP A 169 -6.31 -23.09 -7.10
CA TRP A 169 -7.54 -22.43 -7.53
C TRP A 169 -7.57 -22.32 -9.05
N THR A 170 -8.79 -22.22 -9.56
CA THR A 170 -9.03 -21.62 -10.87
C THR A 170 -9.57 -20.22 -10.63
N THR A 171 -9.46 -19.31 -11.60
CA THR A 171 -10.05 -17.97 -11.48
C THR A 171 -11.55 -18.02 -11.19
N ALA A 172 -12.27 -18.95 -11.81
CA ALA A 172 -13.70 -19.14 -11.56
C ALA A 172 -13.97 -19.57 -10.12
N SER A 173 -13.36 -20.68 -9.68
CA SER A 173 -13.59 -21.20 -8.32
C SER A 173 -13.13 -20.25 -7.22
N PHE A 174 -12.08 -19.45 -7.45
CA PHE A 174 -11.66 -18.44 -6.48
C PHE A 174 -12.61 -17.25 -6.42
N ARG A 175 -13.17 -16.85 -7.56
CA ARG A 175 -14.18 -15.77 -7.60
C ARG A 175 -15.43 -16.18 -6.83
N ASP A 176 -15.92 -17.40 -7.03
CA ASP A 176 -17.10 -17.90 -6.33
C ASP A 176 -16.84 -17.91 -4.81
N ALA A 177 -15.71 -18.50 -4.39
CA ALA A 177 -15.31 -18.51 -2.98
C ALA A 177 -15.13 -17.11 -2.40
N PHE A 178 -14.58 -16.15 -3.17
CA PHE A 178 -14.41 -14.77 -2.72
C PHE A 178 -15.74 -14.08 -2.42
N LEU A 179 -16.76 -14.33 -3.25
CA LEU A 179 -18.10 -13.76 -3.10
C LEU A 179 -18.87 -14.44 -1.95
N GLU A 180 -18.70 -15.74 -1.78
CA GLU A 180 -19.40 -16.53 -0.76
C GLU A 180 -18.78 -16.40 0.64
N THR A 181 -17.48 -16.15 0.74
CA THR A 181 -16.78 -16.08 2.02
C THR A 181 -17.04 -14.73 2.69
N PRO A 182 -17.70 -14.68 3.87
CA PRO A 182 -17.89 -13.43 4.59
C PRO A 182 -16.56 -12.90 5.11
N PRO A 183 -16.36 -11.56 5.12
CA PRO A 183 -15.18 -10.98 5.75
C PRO A 183 -15.27 -11.11 7.27
N GLU A 184 -14.13 -11.35 7.91
CA GLU A 184 -13.96 -11.23 9.35
C GLU A 184 -13.26 -9.91 9.69
N ARG A 185 -13.65 -9.33 10.83
CA ARG A 185 -13.01 -8.13 11.38
C ARG A 185 -11.99 -8.55 12.42
N VAL A 186 -10.77 -8.07 12.29
CA VAL A 186 -9.73 -8.18 13.32
C VAL A 186 -9.40 -6.78 13.83
N GLU A 187 -9.14 -6.69 15.13
CA GLU A 187 -8.65 -5.46 15.77
C GLU A 187 -7.12 -5.52 15.82
N ILE A 188 -6.49 -4.44 15.36
CA ILE A 188 -5.04 -4.23 15.42
C ILE A 188 -4.79 -3.20 16.52
N VAL A 189 -3.90 -3.51 17.47
CA VAL A 189 -3.48 -2.53 18.48
C VAL A 189 -2.01 -2.18 18.32
N LEU A 190 -1.76 -0.88 18.19
CA LEU A 190 -0.42 -0.29 18.18
C LEU A 190 -0.22 0.52 19.45
N GLN A 191 0.95 0.38 20.07
CA GLN A 191 1.32 1.14 21.25
C GLN A 191 2.78 1.63 21.19
N ALA A 192 3.09 2.64 21.99
CA ALA A 192 4.46 3.14 22.19
C ALA A 192 5.36 2.17 22.98
#